data_AF-A0A9Q2GXT0-F1
#
_entry.id   AF-A0A9Q2GXT0-F1
#
_cell.length_a   1.000
_cell.length_b   1.000
_cell.length_c   1.000
_cell.angle_alpha   90.00
_cell.angle_beta   90.00
_cell.angle_gamma   90.00
#
_symmetry.space_group_name_H-M   'P 1'
#
loop_
_entity.id
_entity.type
_entity.pdbx_description
1 polymer ?
#
loop_
_entity_poly.entity_id
_entity_poly.type
_entity_poly.pdbx_seq_one_letter_code
_entity_poly.pdbx_strand_id
1 'polypeptide(L)'
;MNVESFDFYGSQVCNARLMEPAEVLDAVRSRNGIPGVFAGWCLCGDTTEPMFDTIATRGEGVDLRLSGFFGSAKGAYATITQQVGGMQHRFLLPLFEPQVIAYLEALERQPIQVMLGRAGQSQALMLHNLLPWRTILPLVGMCQRDRCLSVGEALEEMAEAIHSICRPETIPSIYKGIDLTEVSVSVLAPAMYCAEGEVDLAGEPI
;
A
#
# COMPACT_ATOMS: atom_id res chain seq x y z
N MET A 1 11.11 9.50 -8.93
CA MET A 1 11.73 8.39 -9.69
C MET A 1 10.59 7.52 -10.22
N ASN A 2 10.32 7.53 -11.53
CA ASN A 2 9.29 6.64 -12.12
C ASN A 2 9.91 5.25 -12.27
N VAL A 3 9.62 4.38 -11.32
CA VAL A 3 9.97 2.96 -11.38
C VAL A 3 8.85 2.31 -12.21
N GLU A 4 9.12 2.04 -13.49
CA GLU A 4 8.25 1.22 -14.35
C GLU A 4 7.98 -0.14 -13.65
N SER A 5 6.88 -0.83 -13.96
CA SER A 5 6.59 -2.10 -13.30
C SER A 5 7.72 -3.12 -13.53
N PHE A 6 8.24 -3.73 -12.46
CA PHE A 6 9.28 -4.75 -12.53
C PHE A 6 8.76 -6.09 -12.00
N ASP A 7 9.35 -7.19 -12.46
CA ASP A 7 8.96 -8.54 -12.07
C ASP A 7 9.97 -9.11 -11.06
N PHE A 8 9.50 -9.50 -9.88
CA PHE A 8 10.28 -10.23 -8.87
C PHE A 8 9.63 -11.58 -8.61
N TYR A 9 10.34 -12.68 -8.89
CA TYR A 9 9.84 -14.05 -8.70
C TYR A 9 8.50 -14.35 -9.42
N GLY A 10 8.21 -13.70 -10.55
CA GLY A 10 6.93 -13.80 -11.25
C GLY A 10 5.83 -12.93 -10.64
N SER A 11 6.17 -12.04 -9.70
CA SER A 11 5.25 -11.08 -9.07
C SER A 11 5.42 -9.70 -9.68
N GLN A 12 4.31 -9.11 -10.11
CA GLN A 12 4.28 -7.73 -10.57
C GLN A 12 4.52 -6.77 -9.40
N VAL A 13 5.54 -5.93 -9.50
CA VAL A 13 5.81 -4.84 -8.54
C VAL A 13 5.59 -3.51 -9.22
N CYS A 14 4.81 -2.63 -8.60
CA CYS A 14 4.52 -1.28 -9.08
C CYS A 14 4.61 -0.26 -7.93
N ASN A 15 4.63 1.03 -8.28
CA ASN A 15 4.57 2.08 -7.27
C ASN A 15 3.15 2.24 -6.75
N ALA A 16 3.02 2.28 -5.44
CA ALA A 16 1.83 2.79 -4.80
C ALA A 16 1.88 4.32 -4.72
N ARG A 17 0.71 4.93 -4.61
CA ARG A 17 0.54 6.31 -4.17
C ARG A 17 -0.52 6.35 -3.09
N LEU A 18 -0.29 7.16 -2.07
CA LEU A 18 -1.30 7.46 -1.07
C LEU A 18 -1.82 8.87 -1.35
N MET A 19 -3.09 8.97 -1.73
CA MET A 19 -3.74 10.24 -2.03
C MET A 19 -4.45 10.77 -0.79
N GLU A 20 -4.21 12.03 -0.47
CA GLU A 20 -4.88 12.73 0.61
C GLU A 20 -6.35 13.02 0.27
N PRO A 21 -7.22 13.21 1.28
CA PRO A 21 -8.63 13.53 1.04
C PRO A 21 -8.85 14.70 0.08
N ALA A 22 -8.02 15.76 0.17
CA ALA A 22 -8.12 16.91 -0.74
C ALA A 22 -7.80 16.52 -2.19
N GLU A 23 -6.76 15.72 -2.42
CA GLU A 23 -6.39 15.24 -3.75
C GLU A 23 -7.45 14.31 -4.33
N VAL A 24 -8.05 13.44 -3.50
CA VAL A 24 -9.14 12.56 -3.93
C VAL A 24 -10.35 13.40 -4.32
N LEU A 25 -10.74 14.38 -3.49
CA LEU A 25 -11.84 15.30 -3.81
C LEU A 25 -11.62 16.04 -5.13
N ASP A 26 -10.42 16.56 -5.36
CA ASP A 26 -10.08 17.25 -6.61
C ASP A 26 -10.12 16.28 -7.82
N ALA A 27 -9.64 15.04 -7.65
CA ALA A 27 -9.66 14.01 -8.70
C ALA A 27 -11.08 13.54 -9.07
N VAL A 28 -12.03 13.56 -8.13
CA VAL A 28 -13.41 13.14 -8.36
C VAL A 28 -14.35 14.30 -8.69
N ARG A 29 -13.95 15.56 -8.47
CA ARG A 29 -14.81 16.76 -8.64
C ARG A 29 -15.42 16.88 -10.05
N SER A 30 -14.75 16.37 -11.08
CA SER A 30 -15.21 16.41 -12.48
C SER A 30 -15.93 15.15 -12.94
N ARG A 31 -16.03 14.11 -12.11
CA ARG A 31 -16.58 12.80 -12.48
C ARG A 31 -17.98 12.61 -11.90
N ASN A 32 -18.99 12.69 -12.76
CA ASN A 32 -20.37 12.37 -12.40
C ASN A 32 -20.50 10.89 -11.98
N GLY A 33 -21.14 10.62 -10.84
CA GLY A 33 -21.49 9.26 -10.42
C GLY A 33 -20.49 8.57 -9.48
N ILE A 34 -19.41 9.24 -9.04
CA ILE A 34 -18.60 8.73 -7.92
C ILE A 34 -19.31 9.08 -6.60
N PRO A 35 -19.75 8.09 -5.81
CA PRO A 35 -20.40 8.33 -4.52
C PRO A 35 -19.55 9.21 -3.60
N GLY A 36 -20.18 10.14 -2.87
CA GLY A 36 -19.50 10.96 -1.85
C GLY A 36 -18.84 10.16 -0.71
N VAL A 37 -19.02 8.84 -0.68
CA VAL A 37 -18.33 7.87 0.19
C VAL A 37 -16.81 7.92 0.01
N PHE A 38 -16.29 8.43 -1.11
CA PHE A 38 -14.86 8.45 -1.44
C PHE A 38 -14.12 9.74 -1.05
N ALA A 39 -14.62 10.50 -0.07
CA ALA A 39 -13.99 11.77 0.39
C ALA A 39 -12.84 11.59 1.40
N GLY A 40 -12.17 10.43 1.41
CA GLY A 40 -11.13 10.08 2.38
C GLY A 40 -9.77 9.86 1.74
N TRP A 41 -8.84 9.33 2.53
CA TRP A 41 -7.56 8.85 2.00
C TRP A 41 -7.78 7.68 1.05
N CYS A 42 -7.05 7.66 -0.07
CA CYS A 42 -7.13 6.58 -1.06
C CYS A 42 -5.75 6.00 -1.35
N LEU A 43 -5.61 4.69 -1.19
CA LEU A 43 -4.40 3.96 -1.55
C LEU A 43 -4.49 3.50 -3.00
N CYS A 44 -3.60 3.98 -3.84
CA CYS A 44 -3.58 3.74 -5.27
C CYS A 44 -2.44 2.79 -5.62
N GLY A 45 -2.70 1.85 -6.52
CA GLY A 45 -1.69 0.92 -7.02
C GLY A 45 -2.20 0.14 -8.22
N ASP A 46 -1.39 -0.79 -8.73
CA ASP A 46 -1.76 -1.65 -9.85
C ASP A 46 -1.75 -3.12 -9.41
N THR A 47 -2.79 -3.84 -9.81
CA THR A 47 -2.83 -5.30 -9.68
C THR A 47 -2.74 -5.95 -11.05
N THR A 48 -2.58 -7.27 -11.06
CA THR A 48 -2.51 -8.04 -12.30
C THR A 48 -3.86 -8.06 -13.01
N GLU A 49 -3.81 -8.23 -14.33
CA GLU A 49 -5.03 -8.30 -15.16
C GLU A 49 -6.03 -9.35 -14.67
N PRO A 50 -5.63 -10.60 -14.34
CA PRO A 50 -6.58 -11.63 -13.91
C PRO A 50 -7.27 -11.28 -12.59
N MET A 51 -6.54 -10.70 -11.63
CA MET A 51 -7.11 -10.26 -10.37
C MET A 51 -8.08 -9.11 -10.57
N PHE A 52 -7.69 -8.10 -11.36
CA PHE A 52 -8.55 -6.96 -11.69
C PHE A 52 -9.87 -7.42 -12.34
N ASP A 53 -9.80 -8.24 -13.37
CA ASP A 53 -10.97 -8.70 -14.13
C ASP A 53 -11.90 -9.55 -13.25
N THR A 54 -11.34 -10.34 -12.34
CA THR A 54 -12.10 -11.13 -11.37
C THR A 54 -12.86 -10.24 -10.39
N ILE A 55 -12.23 -9.17 -9.88
CA ILE A 55 -12.88 -8.20 -8.99
C ILE A 55 -14.00 -7.47 -9.74
N ALA A 56 -13.71 -6.96 -10.94
CA ALA A 56 -14.66 -6.24 -11.77
C ALA A 56 -15.91 -7.09 -12.08
N THR A 57 -15.73 -8.39 -12.35
CA THR A 57 -16.84 -9.30 -12.68
C THR A 57 -17.70 -9.66 -11.48
N ARG A 58 -17.10 -9.81 -10.28
CA ARG A 58 -17.85 -10.14 -9.06
C ARG A 58 -18.74 -9.00 -8.60
N GLY A 59 -18.31 -7.75 -8.77
CA GLY A 59 -19.04 -6.57 -8.29
C GLY A 59 -19.15 -6.47 -6.76
N GLU A 60 -18.43 -7.32 -6.03
CA GLU A 60 -18.40 -7.39 -4.57
C GLU A 60 -17.03 -6.93 -4.03
N GLY A 61 -16.99 -6.62 -2.74
CA GLY A 61 -15.74 -6.25 -2.04
C GLY A 61 -14.72 -7.39 -2.02
N VAL A 62 -13.45 -7.04 -1.85
CA VAL A 62 -12.34 -7.98 -1.73
C VAL A 62 -12.00 -8.14 -0.25
N ASP A 63 -11.71 -9.37 0.20
CA ASP A 63 -11.30 -9.59 1.58
C ASP A 63 -9.92 -8.98 1.84
N LEU A 64 -9.77 -8.40 3.04
CA LEU A 64 -8.55 -7.72 3.47
C LEU A 64 -7.90 -8.41 4.66
N ARG A 65 -6.56 -8.41 4.64
CA ARG A 65 -5.72 -8.75 5.79
C ARG A 65 -4.68 -7.65 6.01
N LEU A 66 -4.54 -7.26 7.27
CA LEU A 66 -3.48 -6.39 7.74
C LEU A 66 -2.36 -7.24 8.36
N SER A 67 -1.11 -6.95 8.02
CA SER A 67 0.06 -7.56 8.67
C SER A 67 1.09 -6.47 8.98
N GLY A 68 1.77 -6.57 10.12
CA GLY A 68 2.87 -5.68 10.50
C GLY A 68 4.13 -6.49 10.74
N PHE A 69 5.29 -5.96 10.35
CA PHE A 69 6.58 -6.60 10.57
C PHE A 69 7.70 -5.56 10.68
N PHE A 70 8.88 -6.02 11.11
CA PHE A 70 10.10 -5.20 11.13
C PHE A 70 11.08 -5.70 10.07
N GLY A 71 11.71 -4.77 9.37
CA GLY A 71 12.82 -5.05 8.48
C GLY A 71 14.12 -5.34 9.24
N SER A 72 15.18 -5.64 8.49
CA SER A 72 16.50 -6.01 9.00
C SER A 72 17.18 -4.91 9.82
N ALA A 73 16.96 -3.65 9.46
CA ALA A 73 17.40 -2.45 10.16
C ALA A 73 16.33 -1.90 11.13
N LYS A 74 15.35 -2.75 11.52
CA LYS A 74 14.26 -2.46 12.46
C LYS A 74 13.28 -1.40 11.99
N GLY A 75 13.23 -1.08 10.70
CA GLY A 75 12.14 -0.27 10.15
C GLY A 75 10.82 -1.02 10.27
N ALA A 76 9.79 -0.34 10.75
CA ALA A 76 8.45 -0.91 10.84
C ALA A 76 7.74 -0.80 9.47
N TYR A 77 7.14 -1.90 9.02
CA TYR A 77 6.38 -1.97 7.78
C TYR A 77 5.02 -2.62 8.04
N ALA A 78 4.05 -2.27 7.19
CA ALA A 78 2.77 -2.95 7.13
C ALA A 78 2.47 -3.43 5.72
N THR A 79 1.68 -4.50 5.63
CA THR A 79 0.97 -4.86 4.41
C THR A 79 -0.54 -4.70 4.58
N ILE A 80 -1.16 -4.06 3.58
CA ILE A 80 -2.60 -4.18 3.33
C ILE A 80 -2.75 -5.16 2.16
N THR A 81 -3.23 -6.37 2.47
CA THR A 81 -3.35 -7.45 1.50
C THR A 81 -4.81 -7.62 1.12
N GLN A 82 -5.10 -7.55 -0.18
CA GLN A 82 -6.38 -7.90 -0.76
C GLN A 82 -6.27 -9.27 -1.43
N GLN A 83 -7.27 -10.13 -1.29
CA GLN A 83 -7.25 -11.44 -1.91
C GLN A 83 -8.56 -11.78 -2.61
N VAL A 84 -8.45 -12.35 -3.82
CA VAL A 84 -9.57 -12.97 -4.53
C VAL A 84 -9.12 -14.33 -5.10
N GLY A 85 -9.77 -15.41 -4.65
CA GLY A 85 -9.31 -16.76 -4.99
C GLY A 85 -7.86 -16.99 -4.54
N GLY A 86 -7.00 -17.50 -5.43
CA GLY A 86 -5.57 -17.70 -5.20
C GLY A 86 -4.69 -16.47 -5.50
N MET A 87 -5.27 -15.32 -5.82
CA MET A 87 -4.53 -14.12 -6.22
C MET A 87 -4.53 -13.09 -5.09
N GLN A 88 -3.35 -12.55 -4.78
CA GLN A 88 -3.19 -11.48 -3.81
C GLN A 88 -2.61 -10.21 -4.44
N HIS A 89 -3.13 -9.07 -3.99
CA HIS A 89 -2.48 -7.79 -4.15
C HIS A 89 -2.05 -7.26 -2.78
N ARG A 90 -0.79 -6.83 -2.65
CA ARG A 90 -0.19 -6.40 -1.39
C ARG A 90 0.31 -4.97 -1.52
N PHE A 91 -0.21 -4.07 -0.70
CA PHE A 91 0.42 -2.78 -0.52
C PHE A 91 1.50 -2.88 0.55
N LEU A 92 2.72 -2.44 0.25
CA LEU A 92 3.79 -2.29 1.24
C LEU A 92 3.85 -0.84 1.71
N LEU A 93 3.68 -0.64 3.01
CA LEU A 93 3.62 0.67 3.63
C LEU A 93 4.75 0.81 4.66
N PRO A 94 5.69 1.74 4.49
CA PRO A 94 6.67 2.09 5.53
C PRO A 94 5.98 2.84 6.68
N LEU A 95 6.01 2.30 7.89
CA LEU A 95 5.36 2.88 9.08
C LEU A 95 6.17 4.01 9.74
N PHE A 96 7.23 4.44 9.08
CA PHE A 96 8.03 5.62 9.41
C PHE A 96 7.79 6.78 8.43
N GLU A 97 7.02 6.56 7.36
CA GLU A 97 6.66 7.62 6.43
C GLU A 97 5.49 8.44 7.00
N PRO A 98 5.64 9.76 7.20
CA PRO A 98 4.62 10.58 7.87
C PRO A 98 3.22 10.47 7.25
N GLN A 99 3.13 10.36 5.92
CA GLN A 99 1.86 10.23 5.21
C GLN A 99 1.14 8.91 5.57
N VAL A 100 1.90 7.82 5.70
CA VAL A 100 1.35 6.50 6.09
C VAL A 100 0.82 6.56 7.52
N ILE A 101 1.54 7.23 8.42
CA ILE A 101 1.12 7.39 9.81
C ILE A 101 -0.22 8.14 9.88
N ALA A 102 -0.31 9.29 9.19
CA ALA A 102 -1.55 10.08 9.13
C ALA A 102 -2.72 9.30 8.52
N TYR A 103 -2.45 8.51 7.47
CA TYR A 103 -3.43 7.62 6.88
C TYR A 103 -3.96 6.57 7.86
N LEU A 104 -3.07 5.85 8.55
CA LEU A 104 -3.48 4.81 9.50
C LEU A 104 -4.28 5.37 10.67
N GLU A 105 -3.94 6.57 11.16
CA GLU A 105 -4.72 7.28 12.18
C GLU A 105 -6.11 7.65 11.68
N ALA A 106 -6.24 8.11 10.43
CA ALA A 106 -7.52 8.48 9.83
C ALA A 106 -8.49 7.29 9.70
N LEU A 107 -7.97 6.06 9.61
CA LEU A 107 -8.79 4.84 9.52
C LEU A 107 -9.61 4.54 10.79
N GLU A 108 -9.43 5.28 11.89
CA GLU A 108 -10.35 5.24 13.04
C GLU A 108 -11.78 5.64 12.61
N ARG A 109 -11.88 6.56 11.64
CA ARG A 109 -13.14 7.23 11.25
C ARG A 109 -13.46 7.08 9.76
N GLN A 110 -12.58 6.42 9.01
CA GLN A 110 -12.69 6.29 7.56
C GLN A 110 -12.48 4.83 7.16
N PRO A 111 -13.17 4.34 6.11
CA PRO A 111 -12.85 3.03 5.55
C PRO A 111 -11.45 3.04 4.92
N ILE A 112 -10.87 1.85 4.79
CA ILE A 112 -9.77 1.66 3.84
C ILE A 112 -10.36 1.84 2.44
N GLN A 113 -9.83 2.80 1.68
CA GLN A 113 -10.19 2.99 0.27
C GLN A 113 -9.00 2.66 -0.59
N VAL A 114 -9.24 1.88 -1.65
CA VAL A 114 -8.21 1.48 -2.60
C VAL A 114 -8.67 1.80 -4.01
N MET A 115 -7.79 2.38 -4.81
CA MET A 115 -7.93 2.44 -6.26
C MET A 115 -6.91 1.49 -6.89
N LEU A 116 -7.39 0.42 -7.51
CA LEU A 116 -6.55 -0.53 -8.24
C LEU A 116 -6.64 -0.28 -9.73
N GLY A 117 -5.51 -0.04 -10.38
CA GLY A 117 -5.36 -0.06 -11.83
C GLY A 117 -5.19 -1.48 -12.38
N ARG A 118 -5.53 -1.66 -13.66
CA ARG A 118 -5.36 -2.91 -14.40
C ARG A 118 -3.97 -2.95 -15.03
N ALA A 119 -2.95 -3.37 -14.28
CA ALA A 119 -1.58 -3.55 -14.77
C ALA A 119 -1.03 -2.35 -15.61
N GLY A 120 -1.22 -1.12 -15.13
CA GLY A 120 -0.74 0.09 -15.83
C GLY A 120 -1.62 0.57 -16.99
N GLN A 121 -2.78 -0.05 -17.21
CA GLN A 121 -3.78 0.40 -18.20
C GLN A 121 -4.65 1.55 -17.67
N SER A 122 -5.51 2.09 -18.53
CA SER A 122 -6.37 3.25 -18.19
C SER A 122 -7.59 2.91 -17.32
N GLN A 123 -7.82 1.64 -17.02
CA GLN A 123 -8.94 1.17 -16.22
C GLN A 123 -8.56 1.11 -14.74
N ALA A 124 -9.49 1.50 -13.87
CA ALA A 124 -9.33 1.42 -12.43
C ALA A 124 -10.62 0.99 -11.73
N LEU A 125 -10.49 0.24 -10.63
CA LEU A 125 -11.57 -0.12 -9.72
C LEU A 125 -11.39 0.62 -8.41
N MET A 126 -12.49 1.08 -7.84
CA MET A 126 -12.50 1.68 -6.51
C MET A 126 -13.14 0.71 -5.52
N LEU A 127 -12.37 0.34 -4.51
CA LEU A 127 -12.74 -0.61 -3.47
C LEU A 127 -12.77 0.13 -2.13
N HIS A 128 -13.65 -0.31 -1.24
CA HIS A 128 -13.64 0.16 0.14
C HIS A 128 -13.97 -0.98 1.10
N ASN A 129 -13.32 -0.96 2.27
CA ASN A 129 -13.52 -1.94 3.31
C ASN A 129 -13.55 -1.25 4.67
N LEU A 130 -14.55 -1.59 5.47
CA LEU A 130 -14.63 -1.18 6.87
C LEU A 130 -14.01 -2.27 7.73
N LEU A 131 -12.89 -1.96 8.38
CA LEU A 131 -12.28 -2.82 9.39
C LEU A 131 -12.51 -2.23 10.78
N PRO A 132 -12.77 -3.06 11.80
CA PRO A 132 -12.80 -2.58 13.18
C PRO A 132 -11.48 -1.92 13.58
N TRP A 133 -11.54 -0.77 14.25
CA TRP A 133 -10.34 -0.04 14.69
C TRP A 133 -9.33 -0.90 15.45
N ARG A 134 -9.80 -1.82 16.29
CA ARG A 134 -8.96 -2.80 17.02
C ARG A 134 -8.02 -3.62 16.12
N THR A 135 -8.36 -3.78 14.84
CA THR A 135 -7.55 -4.50 13.85
C THR A 135 -6.44 -3.62 13.29
N ILE A 136 -6.64 -2.29 13.26
CA ILE A 136 -5.69 -1.29 12.73
C ILE A 136 -4.75 -0.79 13.82
N LEU A 137 -5.26 -0.66 15.05
CA LEU A 137 -4.55 -0.12 16.22
C LEU A 137 -3.14 -0.74 16.44
N PRO A 138 -2.90 -2.05 16.26
CA PRO A 138 -1.55 -2.61 16.37
C PRO A 138 -0.55 -2.00 15.39
N LEU A 139 -0.97 -1.70 14.15
CA LEU A 139 -0.09 -1.06 13.15
C LEU A 139 0.23 0.38 13.54
N VAL A 140 -0.75 1.12 14.08
CA VAL A 140 -0.54 2.47 14.60
C VAL A 140 0.47 2.47 15.75
N GLY A 141 0.41 1.44 16.62
CA GLY A 141 1.39 1.25 17.69
C GLY A 141 2.80 0.90 17.22
N MET A 142 2.97 0.48 15.96
CA MET A 142 4.27 0.21 15.34
C MET A 142 4.88 1.43 14.64
N CYS A 143 4.13 2.52 14.46
CA CYS A 143 4.60 3.70 13.73
C CYS A 143 5.84 4.34 14.40
N GLN A 144 6.84 4.68 13.59
CA GLN A 144 8.13 5.20 14.04
C GLN A 144 8.31 6.65 13.56
N ARG A 145 7.97 7.63 14.40
CA ARG A 145 8.12 9.06 14.07
C ARG A 145 9.55 9.57 14.19
N ASP A 146 10.33 8.96 15.10
CA ASP A 146 11.70 9.41 15.44
C ASP A 146 12.76 8.41 14.93
N ARG A 147 12.53 7.81 13.76
CA ARG A 147 13.50 6.87 13.17
C ARG A 147 14.74 7.63 12.69
N CYS A 148 15.92 7.16 13.08
CA CYS A 148 17.20 7.76 12.72
C CYS A 148 18.09 6.73 11.98
N LEU A 149 17.74 6.48 10.72
CA LEU A 149 18.60 5.75 9.76
C LEU A 149 18.90 6.64 8.56
N SER A 150 20.05 6.39 7.92
CA SER A 150 20.36 7.05 6.66
C SER A 150 19.35 6.65 5.57
N VAL A 151 19.24 7.52 4.55
CA VAL A 151 18.42 7.25 3.36
C VAL A 151 18.85 5.95 2.67
N GLY A 152 20.16 5.70 2.57
CA GLY A 152 20.70 4.47 1.97
C GLY A 152 20.23 3.22 2.70
N GLU A 153 20.36 3.18 4.03
CA GLU A 153 19.94 2.03 4.85
C GLU A 153 18.42 1.80 4.77
N ALA A 154 17.63 2.87 4.73
CA ALA A 154 16.17 2.76 4.61
C ALA A 154 15.75 2.18 3.25
N LEU A 155 16.43 2.58 2.16
CA LEU A 155 16.17 2.06 0.81
C LEU A 155 16.64 0.61 0.65
N GLU A 156 17.79 0.24 1.22
CA GLU A 156 18.29 -1.15 1.22
C GLU A 156 17.32 -2.07 1.98
N GLU A 157 16.92 -1.70 3.19
CA GLU A 157 15.94 -2.47 3.97
C GLU A 157 14.59 -2.58 3.23
N MET A 158 14.15 -1.49 2.59
CA MET A 158 12.92 -1.51 1.81
C MET A 158 13.01 -2.48 0.64
N ALA A 159 14.15 -2.55 -0.05
CA ALA A 159 14.36 -3.52 -1.12
C ALA A 159 14.24 -4.96 -0.58
N GLU A 160 14.82 -5.26 0.59
CA GLU A 160 14.66 -6.58 1.24
C GLU A 160 13.20 -6.88 1.59
N ALA A 161 12.48 -5.88 2.12
CA ALA A 161 11.06 -6.00 2.43
C ALA A 161 10.24 -6.33 1.16
N ILE A 162 10.48 -5.63 0.04
CA ILE A 162 9.83 -5.90 -1.26
C ILE A 162 10.10 -7.35 -1.70
N HIS A 163 11.35 -7.79 -1.67
CA HIS A 163 11.70 -9.17 -2.04
C HIS A 163 10.96 -10.20 -1.18
N SER A 164 10.88 -9.96 0.13
CA SER A 164 10.19 -10.84 1.06
C SER A 164 8.69 -10.91 0.75
N ILE A 165 8.03 -9.76 0.59
CA ILE A 165 6.58 -9.72 0.38
C ILE A 165 6.12 -10.05 -1.04
N CYS A 166 7.01 -10.22 -2.01
CA CYS A 166 6.65 -10.80 -3.31
C CYS A 166 6.40 -12.31 -3.20
N ARG A 167 7.01 -12.99 -2.22
CA ARG A 167 6.90 -14.45 -2.08
C ARG A 167 5.50 -14.84 -1.58
N PRO A 168 4.78 -15.75 -2.25
CA PRO A 168 3.45 -16.20 -1.83
C PRO A 168 3.39 -16.63 -0.36
N GLU A 169 4.38 -17.40 0.10
CA GLU A 169 4.50 -17.95 1.45
C GLU A 169 4.67 -16.91 2.57
N THR A 170 5.09 -15.68 2.27
CA THR A 170 5.36 -14.65 3.29
C THR A 170 4.08 -14.16 3.96
N ILE A 171 3.03 -13.91 3.17
CA ILE A 171 1.70 -13.56 3.67
C ILE A 171 0.75 -14.69 3.30
N PRO A 172 0.26 -15.47 4.27
CA PRO A 172 -0.57 -16.62 3.97
C PRO A 172 -1.91 -16.20 3.38
N SER A 173 -2.55 -17.13 2.69
CA SER A 173 -3.90 -16.98 2.17
C SER A 173 -4.89 -16.59 3.28
N ILE A 174 -5.77 -15.65 2.96
CA ILE A 174 -6.93 -15.27 3.79
C ILE A 174 -7.92 -16.44 3.84
N TYR A 175 -8.04 -17.18 2.73
CA TYR A 175 -8.95 -18.31 2.61
C TYR A 175 -8.30 -19.62 3.02
N LYS A 176 -8.92 -20.29 4.00
CA LYS A 176 -8.44 -21.59 4.48
C LYS A 176 -8.40 -22.62 3.35
N GLY A 177 -7.24 -23.24 3.14
CA GLY A 177 -7.06 -24.32 2.15
C GLY A 177 -6.96 -23.84 0.71
N ILE A 178 -6.80 -22.54 0.46
CA ILE A 178 -6.54 -21.99 -0.87
C ILE A 178 -5.06 -21.64 -0.97
N ASP A 179 -4.37 -22.27 -1.91
CA ASP A 179 -2.99 -21.94 -2.25
C ASP A 179 -2.94 -20.64 -3.06
N LEU A 180 -1.91 -19.84 -2.79
CA LEU A 180 -1.65 -18.62 -3.54
C LEU A 180 -0.93 -18.97 -4.84
N THR A 181 -1.52 -18.59 -5.96
CA THR A 181 -0.99 -18.81 -7.31
C THR A 181 -0.32 -17.57 -7.87
N GLU A 182 -0.67 -16.40 -7.36
CA GLU A 182 -0.24 -15.11 -7.92
C GLU A 182 -0.17 -14.03 -6.85
N VAL A 183 0.89 -13.22 -6.91
CA VAL A 183 1.09 -12.08 -6.03
C VAL A 183 1.45 -10.87 -6.88
N SER A 184 0.78 -9.76 -6.63
CA SER A 184 1.20 -8.43 -7.08
C SER A 184 1.44 -7.54 -5.87
N VAL A 185 2.35 -6.58 -6.03
CA VAL A 185 2.79 -5.70 -4.96
C VAL A 185 2.76 -4.25 -5.45
N SER A 186 2.10 -3.39 -4.70
CA SER A 186 2.22 -1.94 -4.83
C SER A 186 3.03 -1.38 -3.67
N VAL A 187 4.07 -0.62 -3.98
CA VAL A 187 5.06 -0.19 -3.00
C VAL A 187 4.99 1.32 -2.78
N LEU A 188 4.72 1.77 -1.56
CA LEU A 188 4.79 3.19 -1.23
C LEU A 188 6.22 3.55 -0.79
N ALA A 189 6.91 4.37 -1.58
CA ALA A 189 8.24 4.86 -1.24
C ALA A 189 8.19 5.83 -0.04
N PRO A 190 9.17 5.77 0.88
CA PRO A 190 9.25 6.68 2.04
C PRO A 190 9.82 8.05 1.63
N ALA A 191 9.12 8.75 0.73
CA ALA A 191 9.64 9.93 0.05
C ALA A 191 9.91 11.10 1.00
N MET A 192 9.03 11.37 1.97
CA MET A 192 9.24 12.48 2.91
C MET A 192 10.32 12.15 3.93
N TYR A 193 10.35 10.91 4.43
CA TYR A 193 11.44 10.45 5.29
C TYR A 193 12.80 10.64 4.61
N CYS A 194 12.91 10.27 3.33
CA CYS A 194 14.14 10.47 2.57
C CYS A 194 14.47 11.95 2.37
N ALA A 195 13.47 12.80 2.09
CA ALA A 195 13.68 14.23 1.91
C ALA A 195 14.17 14.92 3.20
N GLU A 196 13.65 14.54 4.37
CA GLU A 196 14.07 15.08 5.66
C GLU A 196 15.51 14.65 6.02
N GLY A 197 15.87 13.40 5.73
CA GLY A 197 17.22 12.88 5.96
C GLY A 197 18.31 13.53 5.10
N GLU A 198 17.96 14.13 3.96
CA GLU A 198 18.90 14.90 3.11
C GLU A 198 19.21 16.30 3.68
N VAL A 199 18.29 16.89 4.45
CA VAL A 199 18.44 18.26 5.01
C VAL A 199 19.37 18.28 6.23
N ASP A 200 19.44 17.18 6.98
CA ASP A 200 20.17 17.11 8.27
C ASP A 200 21.70 16.99 8.12
N LEU A 201 22.22 16.75 6.90
CA LEU A 201 23.66 16.64 6.65
C LEU A 201 24.32 17.93 6.14
N ALA A 202 23.57 18.99 5.84
CA ALA A 202 24.15 20.19 5.24
C ALA A 202 23.60 21.55 5.69
N GLY A 203 22.41 21.65 6.31
CA GLY A 203 21.92 22.94 6.79
C GLY A 203 21.82 24.08 5.75
N GLU A 204 21.92 23.79 4.45
CA GLU A 204 21.63 24.72 3.34
C GLU A 204 21.02 23.98 2.15
N PRO A 205 20.06 24.59 1.43
CA PRO A 205 19.42 24.01 0.25
C PRO A 205 20.32 24.13 -0.99
N ILE A 206 20.19 23.16 -1.91
CA ILE A 206 20.84 23.12 -3.23
C ILE A 206 20.38 24.30 -4.09
#